data_AF-A0A524LHT6-F1
#
_entry.id   AF-A0A524LHT6-F1
#
_cell.length_a   1.000
_cell.length_b   1.000
_cell.length_c   1.000
_cell.angle_alpha   90.00
_cell.angle_beta   90.00
_cell.angle_gamma   90.00
#
_symmetry.space_group_name_H-M   'P 1'
#
loop_
_entity.id
_entity.type
_entity.pdbx_description
1 polymer ?
#
loop_
_entity_poly.entity_id
_entity_poly.type
_entity_poly.pdbx_seq_one_letter_code
_entity_poly.pdbx_strand_id
1 'polypeptide(L)'
;MLEGRFIGQKSPVSGKVYLPSKGYDLLERVRLGEADDVVVANTGTVVSYTAITPVQYYGQQETETYIRASILLDGADQPLGQQDIRNIPIAEFRAGMRVRAVFRPPGERELGELDNRWGGTGSVISHWEPTGEPDLPFEEIAGHNW
;
A
#
# COMPACT_ATOMS: atom_id res chain seq x y z
N MET A 1 4.91 10.85 5.11
CA MET A 1 5.18 10.46 3.71
C MET A 1 6.09 11.41 2.95
N LEU A 2 6.05 12.73 3.16
CA LEU A 2 6.98 13.68 2.49
C LEU A 2 8.46 13.32 2.68
N GLU A 3 8.81 12.75 3.82
CA GLU A 3 10.17 12.30 4.12
C GLU A 3 10.55 10.96 3.46
N GLY A 4 9.65 10.31 2.73
CA GLY A 4 9.94 9.03 2.06
C GLY A 4 9.92 7.85 3.02
N ARG A 5 9.07 7.94 4.05
CA ARG A 5 8.81 6.88 5.02
C ARG A 5 7.31 6.71 5.21
N PHE A 6 6.90 5.46 5.40
CA PHE A 6 5.57 5.10 5.85
C PHE A 6 5.52 5.24 7.37
N ILE A 7 4.54 5.97 7.86
CA ILE A 7 4.24 6.11 9.28
C ILE A 7 2.83 5.55 9.48
N GLY A 8 2.73 4.53 10.32
CA GLY A 8 1.46 3.98 10.79
C GLY A 8 1.29 4.26 12.29
N GLN A 9 0.21 3.78 12.87
CA GLN A 9 -0.04 3.87 14.31
C GLN A 9 -0.20 2.48 14.93
N LYS A 10 0.56 2.22 15.99
CA LYS A 10 0.50 0.98 16.76
C LYS A 10 -0.46 1.12 17.93
N SER A 11 -1.46 0.26 18.01
CA SER A 11 -2.36 0.23 19.15
C SER A 11 -1.61 -0.19 20.43
N PRO A 12 -1.73 0.58 21.53
CA PRO A 12 -1.14 0.21 22.82
C PRO A 12 -1.86 -0.97 23.48
N VAL A 13 -3.07 -1.31 23.01
CA VAL A 13 -3.89 -2.40 23.57
C VAL A 13 -3.72 -3.68 22.76
N SER A 14 -3.99 -3.63 21.46
CA SER A 14 -3.94 -4.82 20.59
C SER A 14 -2.54 -5.10 20.03
N GLY A 15 -1.65 -4.11 20.07
CA GLY A 15 -0.32 -4.18 19.44
C GLY A 15 -0.35 -4.09 17.91
N LYS A 16 -1.53 -4.00 17.30
CA LYS A 16 -1.70 -3.95 15.84
C LYS A 16 -1.25 -2.61 15.26
N VAL A 17 -0.64 -2.64 14.08
CA VAL A 17 -0.15 -1.49 13.35
C VAL A 17 -1.07 -1.16 12.19
N TYR A 18 -1.71 0.01 12.27
CA TYR A 18 -2.62 0.52 11.27
C TYR A 18 -1.91 1.49 10.32
N LEU A 19 -2.10 1.26 9.02
CA LEU A 19 -1.61 2.11 7.96
C LEU A 19 -2.78 2.38 6.98
N PRO A 20 -3.28 3.61 6.83
CA PRO A 20 -2.72 4.86 7.34
C PRO A 20 -3.04 5.01 8.83
N SER A 21 -2.36 5.97 9.48
CA SER A 21 -2.74 6.42 10.82
C SER A 21 -4.23 6.78 10.84
N LYS A 22 -5.02 6.06 11.66
CA LYS A 22 -6.48 6.24 11.77
C LYS A 22 -6.87 7.20 12.90
N GLY A 23 -5.92 7.56 13.77
CA GLY A 23 -6.17 8.31 15.00
C GLY A 23 -6.96 7.53 16.05
N TYR A 24 -7.32 6.26 15.77
CA TYR A 24 -8.19 5.44 16.60
C TYR A 24 -8.07 3.96 16.23
N ASP A 25 -7.98 3.09 17.23
CA ASP A 25 -8.15 1.64 17.09
C ASP A 25 -9.65 1.33 17.16
N LEU A 26 -10.22 0.93 16.02
CA LEU A 26 -11.65 0.64 15.88
C LEU A 26 -12.09 -0.62 16.65
N LEU A 27 -11.19 -1.55 16.91
CA LEU A 27 -11.49 -2.80 17.61
C LEU A 27 -11.46 -2.57 19.13
N GLU A 28 -10.37 -1.97 19.62
CA GLU A 28 -10.15 -1.75 21.06
C GLU A 28 -10.75 -0.44 21.58
N ARG A 29 -11.29 0.40 20.68
CA ARG A 29 -11.96 1.66 21.00
C ARG A 29 -11.08 2.67 21.74
N VAL A 30 -9.80 2.71 21.38
CA VAL A 30 -8.82 3.64 21.96
C VAL A 30 -8.33 4.66 20.93
N ARG A 31 -8.09 5.90 21.39
CA ARG A 31 -7.52 6.95 20.55
C ARG A 31 -6.03 6.71 20.36
N LEU A 32 -5.55 6.91 19.13
CA LEU A 32 -4.14 6.83 18.77
C LEU A 32 -3.63 8.25 18.47
N GLY A 33 -2.50 8.61 19.06
CA GLY A 33 -1.84 9.90 18.88
C GLY A 33 -0.43 9.76 18.32
N GLU A 34 0.34 10.84 18.34
CA GLU A 34 1.74 10.86 17.86
C GLU A 34 2.65 9.92 18.66
N ALA A 35 2.33 9.65 19.94
CA ALA A 35 3.08 8.69 20.76
C ALA A 35 2.94 7.24 20.27
N ASP A 36 1.91 6.96 19.47
CA ASP A 36 1.63 5.65 18.90
C ASP A 36 2.19 5.50 17.47
N ASP A 37 2.78 6.56 16.92
CA ASP A 37 3.34 6.55 15.56
C ASP A 37 4.55 5.62 15.48
N VAL A 38 4.57 4.76 14.45
CA VAL A 38 5.65 3.83 14.18
C VAL A 38 6.06 3.90 12.71
N VAL A 39 7.37 3.80 12.46
CA VAL A 39 7.89 3.67 11.10
C VAL A 39 7.61 2.25 10.61
N VAL A 40 6.99 2.15 9.44
CA VAL A 40 6.69 0.90 8.76
C VAL A 40 7.66 0.72 7.60
N ALA A 41 8.05 -0.53 7.31
CA ALA A 41 8.91 -0.82 6.17
C ALA A 41 8.27 -0.33 4.86
N ASN A 42 9.10 0.04 3.89
CA ASN A 42 8.64 0.32 2.52
C ASN A 42 8.65 -0.93 1.62
N THR A 43 8.87 -2.10 2.21
CA THR A 43 8.79 -3.41 1.54
C THR A 43 7.55 -4.14 2.06
N GLY A 44 6.92 -4.93 1.19
CA GLY A 44 5.72 -5.66 1.54
C GLY A 44 5.38 -6.78 0.57
N THR A 45 4.26 -7.44 0.84
CA THR A 45 3.73 -8.56 0.05
C THR A 45 2.44 -8.17 -0.65
N VAL A 46 2.31 -8.53 -1.92
CA VAL A 46 1.03 -8.44 -2.64
C VAL A 46 0.06 -9.46 -2.07
N VAL A 47 -1.02 -9.00 -1.42
CA VAL A 47 -2.02 -9.90 -0.82
C VAL A 47 -3.19 -10.17 -1.76
N SER A 48 -3.57 -9.20 -2.58
CA SER A 48 -4.59 -9.35 -3.63
C SER A 48 -4.38 -8.34 -4.75
N TYR A 49 -4.91 -8.63 -5.94
CA TYR A 49 -4.83 -7.73 -7.08
C TYR A 49 -5.94 -7.98 -8.10
N THR A 50 -6.19 -6.95 -8.91
CA THR A 50 -7.09 -7.00 -10.05
C THR A 50 -6.40 -6.41 -11.27
N ALA A 51 -6.39 -7.12 -12.39
CA ALA A 51 -6.03 -6.54 -13.68
C ALA A 51 -7.20 -5.68 -14.18
N ILE A 52 -6.96 -4.38 -14.34
CA ILE A 52 -7.94 -3.41 -14.81
C ILE A 52 -7.70 -3.17 -16.28
N THR A 53 -8.62 -3.60 -17.13
CA THR A 53 -8.66 -3.28 -18.55
C THR A 53 -9.65 -2.15 -18.78
N PRO A 54 -9.20 -0.91 -19.05
CA PRO A 54 -10.08 0.23 -19.26
C PRO A 54 -10.97 0.02 -20.49
N VAL A 55 -12.28 0.20 -20.34
CA VAL A 55 -13.24 0.22 -21.46
C VAL A 55 -13.40 1.66 -21.92
N GLN A 56 -13.00 1.96 -23.16
CA GLN A 56 -12.96 3.32 -23.68
C GLN A 56 -14.33 4.03 -23.66
N TYR A 57 -14.39 5.20 -23.03
CA TYR A 57 -15.50 6.15 -23.10
C TYR A 57 -14.99 7.59 -23.23
N TYR A 58 -15.88 8.52 -23.63
CA TYR A 58 -15.51 9.91 -23.88
C TYR A 58 -14.88 10.56 -22.64
N GLY A 59 -13.65 11.09 -22.79
CA GLY A 59 -12.91 11.75 -21.73
C GLY A 59 -11.99 10.82 -20.92
N GLN A 60 -12.06 9.51 -21.10
CA GLN A 60 -11.13 8.59 -20.45
C GLN A 60 -9.74 8.67 -21.08
N GLN A 61 -8.71 8.80 -20.23
CA GLN A 61 -7.31 8.89 -20.66
C GLN A 61 -6.57 7.55 -20.54
N GLU A 62 -7.02 6.68 -19.64
CA GLU A 62 -6.41 5.37 -19.42
C GLU A 62 -6.83 4.40 -20.54
N THR A 63 -5.84 3.91 -21.28
CA THR A 63 -6.03 3.01 -22.43
C THR A 63 -5.35 1.66 -22.25
N GLU A 64 -4.31 1.60 -21.42
CA GLU A 64 -3.53 0.39 -21.17
C GLU A 64 -4.07 -0.38 -19.97
N THR A 65 -3.97 -1.72 -20.04
CA THR A 65 -4.32 -2.55 -18.89
C THR A 65 -3.24 -2.41 -17.82
N TYR A 66 -3.64 -2.14 -16.59
CA TYR A 66 -2.75 -2.03 -15.44
C TYR A 66 -3.25 -2.87 -14.28
N ILE A 67 -2.43 -3.03 -13.24
CA ILE A 67 -2.81 -3.77 -12.05
C ILE A 67 -3.17 -2.79 -10.94
N ARG A 68 -4.23 -3.11 -10.20
CA ARG A 68 -4.50 -2.51 -8.90
C ARG A 68 -4.32 -3.56 -7.83
N ALA A 69 -3.40 -3.32 -6.90
CA ALA A 69 -2.97 -4.25 -5.88
C ALA A 69 -3.26 -3.74 -4.46
N SER A 70 -3.43 -4.69 -3.54
CA SER A 70 -3.34 -4.47 -2.10
C SER A 70 -2.02 -5.05 -1.62
N ILE A 71 -1.23 -4.23 -0.92
CA ILE A 71 0.13 -4.58 -0.49
C ILE A 71 0.21 -4.51 1.03
N LEU A 72 0.51 -5.62 1.69
CA LEU A 72 0.78 -5.64 3.14
C LEU A 72 2.24 -5.30 3.38
N LEU A 73 2.52 -4.13 3.94
CA LEU A 73 3.88 -3.72 4.30
C LEU A 73 4.39 -4.50 5.50
N ASP A 74 5.69 -4.77 5.54
CA ASP A 74 6.29 -5.49 6.65
C ASP A 74 6.18 -4.66 7.94
N GLY A 75 5.61 -5.28 8.98
CA GLY A 75 5.31 -4.62 10.25
C GLY A 75 3.98 -3.87 10.29
N ALA A 76 3.16 -3.94 9.23
CA ALA A 76 1.76 -3.52 9.26
C ALA A 76 0.82 -4.71 9.44
N ASP A 77 -0.36 -4.47 10.02
CA ASP A 77 -1.41 -5.49 10.17
C ASP A 77 -2.58 -5.29 9.19
N GLN A 78 -2.55 -4.23 8.40
CA GLN A 78 -3.55 -3.90 7.39
C GLN A 78 -2.87 -3.61 6.04
N PRO A 79 -3.41 -4.12 4.92
CA PRO A 79 -2.88 -3.79 3.61
C PRO A 79 -3.05 -2.33 3.23
N LEU A 80 -2.06 -1.86 2.49
CA LEU A 80 -2.12 -0.67 1.66
C LEU A 80 -2.89 -1.01 0.38
N GLY A 81 -4.17 -0.65 0.35
CA GLY A 81 -5.05 -0.90 -0.79
C GLY A 81 -4.83 0.06 -1.97
N GLN A 82 -5.42 -0.29 -3.12
CA GLN A 82 -5.54 0.58 -4.29
C GLN A 82 -4.21 1.09 -4.88
N GLN A 83 -3.14 0.30 -4.76
CA GLN A 83 -1.85 0.64 -5.34
C GLN A 83 -1.84 0.28 -6.82
N ASP A 84 -1.63 1.27 -7.68
CA ASP A 84 -1.53 1.02 -9.11
C ASP A 84 -0.11 0.57 -9.47
N ILE A 85 -0.03 -0.59 -10.14
CA ILE A 85 1.21 -1.16 -10.67
C ILE A 85 1.13 -1.13 -12.20
N ARG A 86 1.99 -0.31 -12.80
CA ARG A 86 2.07 -0.10 -14.26
C ARG A 86 3.37 -0.60 -14.87
N ASN A 87 4.38 -0.88 -14.05
CA ASN A 87 5.75 -1.20 -14.47
C ASN A 87 6.09 -2.70 -14.39
N ILE A 88 5.13 -3.55 -14.05
CA ILE A 88 5.32 -5.01 -13.97
C ILE A 88 4.32 -5.68 -14.93
N PRO A 89 4.77 -6.56 -15.84
CA PRO A 89 3.87 -7.28 -16.74
C PRO A 89 2.82 -8.11 -15.99
N ILE A 90 1.57 -8.09 -16.47
CA ILE A 90 0.45 -8.79 -15.83
C ILE A 90 0.72 -10.29 -15.70
N ALA A 91 1.37 -10.89 -16.69
CA ALA A 91 1.73 -12.31 -16.70
C ALA A 91 2.74 -12.69 -15.60
N GLU A 92 3.48 -11.72 -15.07
CA GLU A 92 4.49 -11.93 -14.03
C GLU A 92 3.95 -11.62 -12.63
N PHE A 93 2.88 -10.83 -12.55
CA PHE A 93 2.32 -10.36 -11.28
C PHE A 93 1.40 -11.41 -10.63
N ARG A 94 1.55 -11.59 -9.31
CA ARG A 94 0.86 -12.63 -8.54
C ARG A 94 0.78 -12.27 -7.06
N ALA A 95 -0.21 -12.83 -6.37
CA ALA A 95 -0.25 -12.76 -4.91
C ALA A 95 0.95 -13.51 -4.31
N GLY A 96 1.44 -13.04 -3.16
CA GLY A 96 2.66 -13.53 -2.54
C GLY A 96 3.93 -12.80 -3.01
N MET A 97 3.90 -12.10 -4.15
CA MET A 97 5.06 -11.37 -4.67
C MET A 97 5.54 -10.31 -3.67
N ARG A 98 6.87 -10.27 -3.47
CA ARG A 98 7.56 -9.29 -2.63
C ARG A 98 7.90 -8.05 -3.43
N VAL A 99 7.45 -6.89 -2.95
CA VAL A 99 7.58 -5.59 -3.62
C VAL A 99 8.09 -4.51 -2.68
N ARG A 100 8.77 -3.51 -3.25
CA ARG A 100 9.27 -2.33 -2.53
C ARG A 100 8.74 -1.06 -3.17
N ALA A 101 8.29 -0.12 -2.34
CA ALA A 101 7.90 1.20 -2.78
C ALA A 101 9.13 2.05 -3.12
N VAL A 102 9.14 2.60 -4.33
CA VAL A 102 10.10 3.61 -4.77
C VAL A 102 9.43 4.97 -4.68
N PHE A 103 9.91 5.81 -3.76
CA PHE A 103 9.38 7.15 -3.58
C PHE A 103 9.86 8.10 -4.69
N ARG A 104 9.03 9.07 -5.05
CA ARG A 104 9.45 10.23 -5.86
C ARG A 104 10.59 10.99 -5.18
N PRO A 105 11.35 11.83 -5.90
CA PRO A 105 12.30 12.75 -5.29
C PRO A 105 11.63 13.63 -4.21
N PRO A 106 12.30 13.98 -3.09
CA PRO A 106 11.68 14.72 -1.98
C PRO A 106 10.95 16.02 -2.39
N GLY A 107 11.44 16.75 -3.40
CA GLY A 107 10.84 18.00 -3.88
C GLY A 107 9.63 17.82 -4.82
N GLU A 108 9.31 16.59 -5.21
CA GLU A 108 8.19 16.26 -6.11
C GLU A 108 7.05 15.52 -5.39
N ARG A 109 7.15 15.36 -4.06
CA ARG A 109 6.15 14.65 -3.26
C ARG A 109 5.06 15.60 -2.82
N GLU A 110 3.82 15.25 -3.09
CA GLU A 110 2.65 16.04 -2.69
C GLU A 110 1.66 15.17 -1.91
N LEU A 111 0.94 15.76 -0.96
CA LEU A 111 -0.09 15.06 -0.17
C LEU A 111 -1.51 15.40 -0.62
N GLY A 112 -1.68 16.30 -1.60
CA GLY A 112 -2.98 16.86 -1.97
C GLY A 112 -3.96 15.83 -2.53
N GLU A 113 -3.45 14.77 -3.17
CA GLU A 113 -4.26 13.67 -3.69
C GLU A 113 -4.40 12.50 -2.70
N LEU A 114 -3.64 12.53 -1.59
CA LEU A 114 -3.64 11.45 -0.62
C LEU A 114 -4.87 11.54 0.28
N ASP A 115 -5.76 10.55 0.17
CA ASP A 115 -6.90 10.43 1.07
C ASP A 115 -6.64 9.45 2.23
N ASN A 116 -7.63 9.31 3.12
CA ASN A 116 -7.55 8.40 4.26
C ASN A 116 -7.71 6.91 3.90
N ARG A 117 -7.83 6.57 2.61
CA ARG A 117 -7.90 5.21 2.06
C ARG A 117 -6.71 4.87 1.16
N TRP A 118 -5.71 5.76 1.09
CA TRP A 118 -4.56 5.64 0.19
C TRP A 118 -4.92 5.68 -1.31
N GLY A 119 -6.04 6.31 -1.66
CA GLY A 119 -6.20 6.88 -2.99
C GLY A 119 -5.12 7.94 -3.22
N GLY A 120 -4.62 8.04 -4.45
CA GLY A 120 -3.71 9.12 -4.85
C GLY A 120 -2.26 9.01 -4.34
N THR A 121 -1.79 7.82 -3.96
CA THR A 121 -0.38 7.61 -3.56
C THR A 121 0.64 7.90 -4.66
N GLY A 122 0.21 7.96 -5.93
CA GLY A 122 1.05 8.27 -7.07
C GLY A 122 1.72 9.65 -7.01
N SER A 123 1.24 10.55 -6.15
CA SER A 123 1.85 11.86 -5.85
C SER A 123 3.06 11.77 -4.92
N VAL A 124 3.30 10.63 -4.26
CA VAL A 124 4.43 10.40 -3.35
C VAL A 124 5.27 9.19 -3.77
N ILE A 125 4.61 8.10 -4.13
CA ILE A 125 5.23 6.85 -4.59
C ILE A 125 5.33 6.93 -6.12
N SER A 126 6.53 6.77 -6.66
CA SER A 126 6.76 6.74 -8.10
C SER A 126 6.26 5.43 -8.70
N HIS A 127 6.65 4.30 -8.13
CA HIS A 127 6.26 2.96 -8.56
C HIS A 127 6.61 1.92 -7.48
N TRP A 128 6.23 0.67 -7.73
CA TRP A 128 6.63 -0.49 -6.93
C TRP A 128 7.51 -1.41 -7.76
N GLU A 129 8.56 -1.96 -7.16
CA GLU A 129 9.47 -2.88 -7.85
C GLU A 129 9.54 -4.23 -7.12
N PRO A 130 9.72 -5.35 -7.83
CA PRO A 130 9.97 -6.63 -7.18
C PRO A 130 11.28 -6.58 -6.39
N THR A 131 11.30 -7.17 -5.19
CA THR A 131 12.54 -7.25 -4.39
C THR A 131 13.49 -8.34 -4.86
N GLY A 132 12.96 -9.33 -5.59
CA GLY A 132 13.68 -10.56 -5.95
C GLY A 132 13.69 -11.62 -4.86
N GLU A 133 13.10 -11.34 -3.70
CA GLU A 133 12.86 -12.34 -2.65
C GLU A 133 11.82 -13.37 -3.12
N PRO A 134 11.86 -14.62 -2.59
CA PRO A 134 10.82 -15.60 -2.83
C PRO A 134 9.44 -15.07 -2.41
N ASP A 135 8.40 -15.51 -3.11
CA ASP A 135 7.03 -15.17 -2.76
C ASP A 135 6.66 -15.74 -1.39
N LEU A 136 5.83 -15.03 -0.62
CA LEU A 136 5.25 -15.59 0.59
C LEU A 136 4.10 -16.56 0.24
N PRO A 137 3.99 -17.67 0.97
CA PRO A 137 2.90 -18.61 0.79
C PRO A 137 1.57 -17.99 1.20
N PHE A 138 0.47 -18.45 0.59
CA PHE A 138 -0.86 -17.89 0.79
C PHE A 138 -1.31 -17.94 2.26
N GLU A 139 -0.93 -18.99 2.98
CA GLU A 139 -1.24 -19.20 4.38
C GLU A 139 -0.73 -18.08 5.28
N GLU A 140 0.38 -17.44 4.92
CA GLU A 140 0.97 -16.32 5.67
C GLU A 140 0.28 -14.99 5.38
N ILE A 141 -0.46 -14.87 4.26
CA ILE A 141 -1.13 -13.63 3.84
C ILE A 141 -2.66 -13.66 3.98
N ALA A 142 -3.27 -14.84 4.11
CA ALA A 142 -4.72 -15.02 4.09
C ALA A 142 -5.49 -14.23 5.18
N GLY A 143 -4.86 -13.93 6.32
CA GLY A 143 -5.45 -13.15 7.41
C GLY A 143 -5.64 -11.66 7.14
N HIS A 144 -5.11 -11.16 6.03
CA HIS A 144 -5.05 -9.73 5.72
C HIS A 144 -5.81 -9.34 4.43
N ASN A 145 -6.67 -10.21 3.90
CA ASN A 145 -7.33 -10.01 2.60
C ASN A 145 -8.60 -9.12 2.59
N TRP A 146 -8.77 -8.21 3.56
CA TRP A 146 -10.00 -7.42 3.73
C TRP A 146 -9.82 -5.92 3.44
#